data_AF-L7JRF1-F1
#
_entry.id   AF-L7JRF1-F1
#
_cell.length_a   1.000
_cell.length_b   1.000
_cell.length_c   1.000
_cell.angle_alpha   90.00
_cell.angle_beta   90.00
_cell.angle_gamma   90.00
#
_symmetry.space_group_name_H-M   'P 1'
#
loop_
_entity.id
_entity.type
_entity.pdbx_description
1 polymer ?
#
loop_
_entity_poly.entity_id
_entity_poly.type
_entity_poly.pdbx_seq_one_letter_code
_entity_poly.pdbx_strand_id
1 'polypeptide(L)'
;VERVCSCSGSKKGGLDFLDHYRGISPTSTLCKIVTKICANRLSNFSEREKILIHKQAGFRKLEECIAHATSLYEIGRQRSLKGRATYAAFLDFSKVYDRVPTKVCLPN
;
A
#
# COMPACT_ATOMS: atom_id res chain seq x y z
N VAL A 1 18.46 13.97 1.17
CA VAL A 1 17.12 13.41 1.46
C VAL A 1 16.11 14.43 0.98
N GLU A 2 15.46 14.18 -0.15
CA GLU A 2 14.29 14.97 -0.52
C GLU A 2 13.15 14.58 0.42
N ARG A 3 12.41 15.55 0.94
CA ARG A 3 11.25 15.30 1.82
C ARG A 3 9.99 15.49 1.00
N VAL A 4 9.13 14.47 0.95
CA VAL A 4 7.79 14.62 0.39
C VAL A 4 6.79 14.71 1.54
N CYS A 5 6.01 15.79 1.54
CA CYS A 5 4.92 15.98 2.47
C CYS A 5 3.80 14.98 2.13
N SER A 6 3.48 14.07 3.04
CA SER A 6 2.43 13.06 2.82
C SER A 6 1.05 13.51 3.31
N CYS A 7 0.86 14.81 3.57
CA CYS A 7 -0.36 15.35 4.16
C CYS A 7 -1.55 15.29 3.18
N SER A 8 -2.59 14.52 3.55
CA SER A 8 -3.94 14.61 2.97
C SER A 8 -4.88 15.57 3.75
N GLY A 9 -4.35 16.40 4.65
CA GLY A 9 -5.14 17.39 5.39
C GLY A 9 -4.33 18.58 5.85
N SER A 10 -4.83 19.79 5.59
CA SER A 10 -4.27 21.04 6.10
C SER A 10 -4.38 21.10 7.64
N LYS A 11 -3.28 21.41 8.33
CA LYS A 11 -3.24 22.45 9.39
C LYS A 11 -1.82 22.73 9.91
N LYS A 12 -1.60 24.04 10.10
CA LYS A 12 -0.48 24.81 10.70
C LYS A 12 0.46 24.06 11.68
N GLY A 13 1.75 24.06 11.36
CA GLY A 13 2.79 24.76 12.15
C GLY A 13 3.12 24.31 13.58
N GLY A 14 3.10 23.01 13.90
CA GLY A 14 3.63 22.46 15.16
C GLY A 14 4.66 21.35 14.95
N LEU A 15 5.37 20.90 16.00
CA LEU A 15 6.38 19.80 15.94
C LEU A 15 5.83 18.50 15.33
N ASP A 16 4.53 18.25 15.43
CA ASP A 16 3.83 17.11 14.81
C ASP A 16 3.87 17.15 13.27
N PHE A 17 4.23 18.28 12.67
CA PHE A 17 4.43 18.43 11.23
C PHE A 17 5.60 17.60 10.69
N LEU A 18 6.65 17.39 11.51
CA LEU A 18 7.81 16.58 11.11
C LEU A 18 7.44 15.11 10.90
N ASP A 19 6.43 14.62 11.62
CA ASP A 19 6.00 13.22 11.56
C ASP A 19 5.24 12.87 10.27
N HIS A 20 4.76 13.88 9.54
CA HIS A 20 4.06 13.75 8.27
C HIS A 20 4.96 13.80 7.04
N TYR A 21 6.25 14.09 7.21
CA TYR A 21 7.21 14.03 6.12
C TYR A 21 7.71 12.62 5.92
N ARG A 22 7.56 12.13 4.69
CA ARG A 22 8.21 10.90 4.25
C ARG A 22 9.57 11.26 3.69
N GLY A 23 10.63 10.71 4.29
CA GLY A 23 11.97 10.81 3.74
C GLY A 23 12.07 10.01 2.43
N ILE A 24 12.60 10.62 1.38
CA ILE A 24 12.99 9.91 0.17
C ILE A 24 14.51 9.78 0.16
N SER A 25 14.97 8.54 0.11
CA SER A 25 16.37 8.18 -0.05
C SER A 25 16.69 8.11 -1.55
N PRO A 26 17.51 9.01 -2.09
CA PRO A 26 17.94 8.90 -3.47
C PRO A 26 18.88 7.71 -3.62
N THR A 27 18.36 6.64 -4.23
CA THR A 27 19.11 5.42 -4.54
C THR A 27 19.89 5.58 -5.86
N SER A 28 21.11 5.02 -5.93
CA SER A 28 21.91 5.03 -7.16
C SER A 28 21.19 4.35 -8.32
N THR A 29 21.45 4.80 -9.55
CA THR A 29 20.80 4.25 -10.77
C THR A 29 21.03 2.75 -10.91
N LEU A 30 22.25 2.28 -10.64
CA LEU A 30 22.58 0.85 -10.65
C LEU A 30 21.72 0.07 -9.65
N CYS A 31 21.59 0.57 -8.42
CA CYS A 31 20.77 -0.09 -7.41
C CYS A 31 19.28 -0.09 -7.82
N LYS A 32 18.75 0.99 -8.40
CA LYS A 32 17.38 1.01 -8.94
C LYS A 32 17.14 -0.06 -10.01
N ILE A 33 18.09 -0.26 -10.93
CA ILE A 33 18.00 -1.29 -11.97
C ILE A 33 17.95 -2.69 -11.33
N VAL A 34 18.88 -2.99 -10.42
CA VAL A 34 18.93 -4.29 -9.73
C VAL A 34 17.64 -4.53 -8.94
N THR A 35 17.19 -3.55 -8.16
CA THR A 35 15.92 -3.64 -7.41
C THR A 35 14.74 -3.86 -8.34
N LYS A 36 14.70 -3.21 -9.51
CA LYS A 36 13.62 -3.41 -10.49
C LYS A 36 13.60 -4.83 -11.05
N ILE A 37 14.77 -5.41 -11.35
CA ILE A 37 14.88 -6.81 -11.79
C ILE A 37 14.37 -7.75 -10.69
N CYS A 38 14.83 -7.56 -9.45
CA CYS A 38 14.38 -8.37 -8.31
C CYS A 38 12.87 -8.25 -8.08
N ALA A 39 12.32 -7.03 -8.08
CA ALA A 39 10.89 -6.79 -7.90
C ALA A 39 10.04 -7.47 -8.99
N ASN A 40 10.48 -7.42 -10.25
CA ASN A 40 9.77 -8.07 -11.34
C ASN A 40 9.78 -9.61 -11.17
N ARG A 41 10.91 -10.20 -10.77
CA ARG A 41 11.01 -11.65 -10.52
C ARG A 41 10.12 -12.08 -9.36
N LEU A 42 10.14 -11.33 -8.25
CA LEU A 42 9.33 -11.62 -7.06
C LEU A 42 7.83 -11.45 -7.34
N SER A 43 7.44 -10.43 -8.10
CA SER A 43 6.05 -10.22 -8.54
C SER A 43 5.57 -11.40 -9.38
N ASN A 44 6.32 -11.81 -10.40
CA ASN A 44 5.93 -12.94 -11.24
C ASN A 44 5.87 -14.26 -10.44
N PHE A 45 6.77 -14.46 -9.48
CA PHE A 45 6.74 -15.61 -8.57
C PHE A 45 5.48 -15.60 -7.70
N SER A 46 5.15 -14.45 -7.10
CA SER A 46 4.00 -14.30 -6.21
C SER A 46 2.66 -14.57 -6.91
N GLU A 47 2.53 -14.13 -8.17
CA GLU A 47 1.34 -14.39 -8.98
C GLU A 47 1.24 -15.87 -9.39
N ARG A 48 2.35 -16.48 -9.83
CA ARG A 48 2.37 -17.87 -10.27
C ARG A 48 2.03 -18.84 -9.12
N GLU A 49 2.61 -18.61 -7.96
CA GLU A 49 2.40 -19.43 -6.75
C GLU A 49 1.15 -19.02 -5.96
N LYS A 50 0.41 -17.99 -6.40
CA LYS A 50 -0.80 -17.47 -5.74
C LYS A 50 -0.62 -17.18 -4.25
N ILE A 51 0.54 -16.61 -3.89
CA ILE A 51 0.91 -16.32 -2.49
C ILE A 51 0.04 -15.19 -1.93
N LEU A 52 -0.33 -14.24 -2.79
CA LEU A 52 -1.14 -13.09 -2.39
C LEU A 52 -2.63 -13.45 -2.43
N ILE A 53 -3.38 -12.94 -1.46
CA ILE A 53 -4.84 -13.08 -1.45
C ILE A 53 -5.44 -12.34 -2.65
N HIS A 54 -6.47 -12.93 -3.25
CA HIS A 54 -7.14 -12.35 -4.42
C HIS A 54 -7.73 -10.94 -4.15
N LYS A 55 -8.08 -10.66 -2.89
CA LYS A 55 -8.61 -9.36 -2.45
C LYS A 55 -7.55 -8.26 -2.31
N GLN A 56 -6.26 -8.58 -2.45
CA GLN A 56 -5.20 -7.58 -2.44
C GLN A 56 -4.99 -7.08 -3.86
N ALA A 57 -5.25 -5.79 -4.11
CA ALA A 57 -4.91 -5.13 -5.37
C ALA A 57 -3.58 -4.37 -5.34
N GLY A 58 -3.19 -3.89 -4.16
CA GLY A 58 -1.99 -3.06 -4.02
C GLY A 58 -0.75 -3.79 -4.52
N PHE A 59 0.04 -3.10 -5.35
CA PHE A 59 1.32 -3.58 -5.92
C PHE A 59 1.21 -4.80 -6.85
N ARG A 60 0.02 -5.09 -7.38
CA ARG A 60 -0.20 -6.15 -8.38
C ARG A 60 -0.42 -5.57 -9.77
N LYS A 61 -0.08 -6.36 -10.79
CA LYS A 61 -0.33 -5.98 -12.19
C LYS A 61 -1.81 -6.18 -12.50
N LEU A 62 -2.37 -5.31 -13.34
CA LEU A 62 -3.76 -5.37 -13.80
C LEU A 62 -4.82 -5.24 -12.69
N GLU A 63 -4.41 -4.80 -11.50
CA GLU A 63 -5.30 -4.52 -10.37
C GLU A 63 -5.34 -3.00 -10.16
N GLU A 64 -6.53 -2.40 -10.29
CA GLU A 64 -6.69 -0.95 -10.24
C GLU A 64 -7.58 -0.50 -9.07
N CYS A 65 -7.33 0.72 -8.58
CA CYS A 65 -8.12 1.31 -7.50
C CYS A 65 -9.61 1.41 -7.85
N ILE A 66 -9.93 1.71 -9.12
CA ILE A 66 -11.30 1.85 -9.60
C ILE A 66 -12.06 0.52 -9.51
N ALA A 67 -11.42 -0.60 -9.88
CA ALA A 67 -12.03 -1.92 -9.79
C ALA A 67 -12.37 -2.27 -8.33
N HIS A 68 -11.49 -1.92 -7.40
CA HIS A 68 -11.71 -2.12 -5.97
C HIS A 68 -12.82 -1.23 -5.40
N ALA A 69 -12.84 0.06 -5.75
CA ALA A 69 -13.88 0.98 -5.32
C ALA A 69 -15.26 0.55 -5.84
N THR A 70 -15.33 0.12 -7.11
CA THR A 70 -16.56 -0.40 -7.73
C THR A 70 -17.02 -1.69 -7.05
N SER A 71 -16.10 -2.60 -6.75
CA SER A 71 -16.41 -3.84 -6.02
C SER A 71 -16.99 -3.55 -4.63
N LEU A 72 -16.40 -2.60 -3.89
CA LEU A 72 -16.90 -2.20 -2.58
C LEU A 72 -18.32 -1.59 -2.68
N TYR A 73 -18.54 -0.74 -3.69
CA TYR A 73 -19.84 -0.14 -3.95
C TYR A 73 -20.91 -1.19 -4.27
N GLU A 74 -20.62 -2.14 -5.17
CA GLU A 74 -21.54 -3.20 -5.54
C GLU A 74 -21.87 -4.12 -4.35
N ILE A 75 -20.88 -4.46 -3.53
CA ILE A 75 -21.11 -5.22 -2.30
C ILE A 75 -22.06 -4.48 -1.36
N GLY A 76 -21.83 -3.18 -1.13
CA GLY A 76 -22.69 -2.34 -0.31
C GLY A 76 -24.12 -2.26 -0.85
N ARG A 77 -24.25 -2.03 -2.16
CA ARG A 77 -25.54 -1.96 -2.86
C ARG A 77 -26.32 -3.26 -2.76
N GLN A 78 -25.69 -4.40 -3.03
CA GLN A 78 -26.34 -5.72 -2.92
C GLN A 78 -26.78 -6.06 -1.51
N ARG A 79 -26.01 -5.67 -0.49
CA ARG A 79 -26.39 -5.85 0.92
C ARG A 79 -27.59 -4.97 1.28
N SER A 80 -27.61 -3.72 0.81
CA SER A 80 -28.72 -2.79 1.00
C SER A 80 -30.01 -3.31 0.38
N LEU A 81 -29.96 -3.84 -0.85
CA LEU A 81 -31.13 -4.43 -1.52
C LEU A 81 -31.69 -5.65 -0.76
N LYS A 82 -30.85 -6.37 -0.01
CA LYS A 82 -31.25 -7.51 0.83
C LYS A 82 -31.68 -7.09 2.25
N GLY A 83 -31.80 -5.78 2.53
CA GLY A 83 -32.17 -5.26 3.84
C GLY A 83 -31.15 -5.56 4.95
N ARG A 84 -29.87 -5.83 4.58
CA ARG A 84 -28.82 -6.19 5.55
C ARG A 84 -28.04 -4.97 5.98
N ALA A 85 -27.94 -4.75 7.30
CA ALA A 85 -27.01 -3.77 7.86
C ALA A 85 -25.56 -4.06 7.39
N THR A 86 -24.86 -3.00 7.00
CA THR A 86 -23.49 -3.05 6.48
C THR A 86 -22.66 -2.00 7.20
N TYR A 87 -21.50 -2.42 7.70
CA TYR A 87 -20.53 -1.57 8.38
C TYR A 87 -19.18 -1.72 7.65
N ALA A 88 -18.44 -0.62 7.55
CA ALA A 88 -17.11 -0.60 6.95
C ALA A 88 -16.11 0.01 7.93
N ALA A 89 -14.93 -0.59 8.01
CA ALA A 89 -13.80 -0.09 8.78
C ALA A 89 -12.62 0.13 7.83
N PHE A 90 -12.09 1.35 7.84
CA PHE A 90 -10.89 1.69 7.09
C PHE A 90 -9.69 1.61 8.04
N LEU A 91 -8.68 0.84 7.66
CA LEU A 91 -7.46 0.62 8.43
C LEU A 91 -6.29 1.20 7.64
N ASP A 92 -5.50 2.05 8.29
CA ASP A 92 -4.27 2.61 7.73
C ASP A 92 -3.13 2.49 8.74
N PHE A 93 -1.94 2.14 8.26
CA PHE A 93 -0.77 1.91 9.10
C PHE A 93 0.17 3.11 9.06
N SER A 94 0.40 3.73 10.22
CA SER A 94 1.38 4.81 10.35
C SER A 94 2.80 4.29 10.11
N LYS A 95 3.52 4.91 9.15
CA LYS A 95 4.93 4.69 8.85
C LYS A 95 5.30 3.20 8.64
N VAL A 96 4.49 2.48 7.87
CA VAL A 96 4.63 1.01 7.72
C VAL A 96 6.05 0.58 7.30
N TYR A 97 6.66 1.27 6.33
CA TYR A 97 7.98 0.92 5.81
C TYR A 97 9.11 1.12 6.83
N ASP A 98 8.97 2.07 7.74
CA ASP A 98 9.96 2.35 8.79
C ASP A 98 9.80 1.39 9.97
N ARG A 99 8.59 0.83 10.15
CA ARG A 99 8.22 0.00 11.30
C ARG A 99 8.29 -1.50 11.04
N VAL A 100 8.56 -1.94 9.80
CA VAL A 100 8.68 -3.37 9.51
C VAL A 100 9.96 -3.94 10.13
N PRO A 101 9.89 -4.93 11.03
CA PRO A 101 11.08 -5.53 11.63
C PRO A 101 11.90 -6.27 10.57
N THR A 102 13.20 -6.00 10.50
CA THR A 102 14.10 -6.61 9.50
C THR A 102 14.07 -8.14 9.52
N LYS A 103 13.96 -8.73 10.71
CA LYS A 103 13.90 -10.19 10.92
C LYS A 103 12.69 -10.86 10.25
N VAL A 104 11.61 -10.12 10.01
CA VAL A 104 10.40 -10.65 9.36
C VAL A 104 10.56 -10.65 7.85
N CYS A 105 11.22 -9.64 7.28
CA CYS A 105 11.42 -9.55 5.83
C CYS A 105 12.54 -10.44 5.30
N LEU A 106 13.60 -10.63 6.10
CA LEU A 106 14.77 -11.44 5.72
C LEU A 106 14.97 -12.50 6.79
N PRO A 107 14.37 -13.70 6.63
CA PRO A 107 14.70 -14.83 7.49
C PRO A 107 16.16 -15.25 7.25
N ASN A 108 16.90 -15.46 8.33
CA ASN A 108 18.26 -16.03 8.31
C ASN A 108 18.25 -17.50 7.89
#